data_AF-N1ZJ43-F1
#
_entry.id   AF-N1ZJ43-F1
#
_cell.length_a   1.000
_cell.length_b   1.000
_cell.length_c   1.000
_cell.angle_alpha   90.00
_cell.angle_beta   90.00
_cell.angle_gamma   90.00
#
_symmetry.space_group_name_H-M   'P 1'
#
loop_
_entity.id
_entity.type
_entity.pdbx_description
1 polymer ?
#
loop_
_entity_poly.entity_id
_entity_poly.type
_entity_poly.pdbx_seq_one_letter_code
_entity_poly.pdbx_strand_id
1 'polypeptide(L)'
;MDILNFDFLYNILENGDEDTKKILFFSLINNSKNNRYLYQYIDITWIEYMLSKVDFIEDIYEKADIISFLAGVIYENEFEIKDIEIKHLFYLYLKTLQSGYGADVVNTLYYFLNLGISLEIIVTECIKIYRNDVFIHLFSKLPEIDKCKVGKNNEKFVSFIEQHRKMITRFDLVLHFHLITSYDYAKNILIAEDYLNKYYNYMIICADWAFSKEHSRDDLVVENILTNKELQLFVELGDILDRCKKLEVKQKADTEEELFEYLYKVSEQLKLLLKSDEIKSIRKRFFGEKDFFEIAFSLPNN
;
A
#
# COMPACT_ATOMS: atom_id res chain seq x y z
N MET A 1 12.00 27.47 0.37
CA MET A 1 10.54 27.43 0.13
C MET A 1 9.95 28.24 1.27
N ASP A 2 9.63 29.49 0.99
CA ASP A 2 9.13 30.41 2.02
C ASP A 2 7.83 29.86 2.59
N ILE A 3 7.76 29.80 3.91
CA ILE A 3 6.54 29.50 4.66
C ILE A 3 5.54 30.57 4.23
N LEU A 4 4.66 30.22 3.29
CA LEU A 4 3.41 30.94 3.05
C LEU A 4 2.80 31.11 4.43
N ASN A 5 2.72 32.37 4.87
CA ASN A 5 2.30 32.74 6.21
C ASN A 5 0.91 32.13 6.44
N PHE A 6 0.83 30.98 7.12
CA PHE A 6 -0.41 30.22 7.26
C PHE A 6 -1.47 31.03 8.00
N ASP A 7 -1.05 31.97 8.85
CA ASP A 7 -1.89 32.99 9.47
C ASP A 7 -2.62 33.88 8.45
N PHE A 8 -2.01 34.16 7.29
CA PHE A 8 -2.64 34.91 6.21
C PHE A 8 -3.69 34.09 5.47
N LEU A 9 -3.41 32.79 5.23
CA LEU A 9 -4.37 31.85 4.63
C LEU A 9 -5.57 31.62 5.56
N TYR A 10 -5.31 31.40 6.85
CA TYR A 10 -6.33 31.24 7.89
C TYR A 10 -7.20 32.50 8.00
N ASN A 11 -6.59 33.69 8.02
CA ASN A 11 -7.31 34.95 8.07
C ASN A 11 -8.21 35.18 6.83
N ILE A 12 -7.77 34.77 5.63
CA ILE A 12 -8.64 34.83 4.43
C ILE A 12 -9.77 33.79 4.50
N LEU A 13 -9.51 32.58 5.02
CA LEU A 13 -10.54 31.56 5.21
C LEU A 13 -11.57 31.92 6.29
N GLU A 14 -11.18 32.66 7.33
CA GLU A 14 -12.10 33.21 8.33
C GLU A 14 -12.83 34.46 7.83
N ASN A 15 -12.12 35.42 7.23
CA ASN A 15 -12.60 36.80 7.06
C ASN A 15 -12.75 37.27 5.60
N GLY A 16 -12.38 36.46 4.60
CA GLY A 16 -12.57 36.79 3.18
C GLY A 16 -14.04 36.76 2.71
N ASP A 17 -14.30 37.32 1.53
CA ASP A 17 -15.59 37.12 0.87
C ASP A 17 -15.73 35.68 0.33
N GLU A 18 -16.96 35.24 0.07
CA GLU A 18 -17.29 33.83 -0.23
C GLU A 18 -16.60 33.32 -1.52
N ASP A 19 -16.42 34.19 -2.52
CA ASP A 19 -15.74 33.85 -3.78
C ASP A 19 -14.21 33.78 -3.59
N THR A 20 -13.62 34.71 -2.86
CA THR A 20 -12.19 34.66 -2.50
C THR A 20 -11.88 33.42 -1.68
N LYS A 21 -12.72 33.07 -0.70
CA LYS A 21 -12.59 31.84 0.08
C LYS A 21 -12.62 30.60 -0.81
N LYS A 22 -13.56 30.54 -1.76
CA LYS A 22 -13.70 29.43 -2.71
C LYS A 22 -12.48 29.28 -3.64
N ILE A 23 -11.96 30.38 -4.19
CA ILE A 23 -10.78 30.37 -5.07
C ILE A 23 -9.51 29.97 -4.31
N LEU A 24 -9.31 30.54 -3.12
CA LEU A 24 -8.16 30.23 -2.28
C LEU A 24 -8.22 28.77 -1.81
N PHE A 25 -9.43 28.26 -1.55
CA PHE A 25 -9.72 26.89 -1.16
C PHE A 25 -9.42 25.86 -2.26
N PHE A 26 -9.88 26.09 -3.49
CA PHE A 26 -9.51 25.21 -4.63
C PHE A 26 -8.02 25.25 -4.92
N SER A 27 -7.41 26.42 -4.78
CA SER A 27 -5.95 26.57 -4.89
C SER A 27 -5.22 25.84 -3.77
N LEU A 28 -5.74 25.88 -2.54
CA LEU A 28 -5.21 25.14 -1.40
C LEU A 28 -5.37 23.65 -1.64
N ILE A 29 -6.56 23.08 -1.81
CA ILE A 29 -6.75 21.63 -2.03
C ILE A 29 -5.87 21.11 -3.17
N ASN A 30 -5.83 21.80 -4.31
CA ASN A 30 -4.99 21.38 -5.43
C ASN A 30 -3.50 21.36 -5.08
N ASN A 31 -3.02 22.30 -4.25
CA ASN A 31 -1.64 22.34 -3.76
C ASN A 31 -1.40 21.47 -2.51
N SER A 32 -2.45 21.03 -1.82
CA SER A 32 -2.44 20.51 -0.44
C SER A 32 -2.82 19.04 -0.33
N LYS A 33 -3.41 18.45 -1.37
CA LYS A 33 -3.89 17.05 -1.36
C LYS A 33 -2.82 16.01 -0.98
N ASN A 34 -1.55 16.38 -1.08
CA ASN A 34 -0.41 15.54 -0.69
C ASN A 34 0.30 16.00 0.60
N ASN A 35 -0.21 17.04 1.30
CA ASN A 35 0.46 17.64 2.45
C ASN A 35 -0.35 17.48 3.74
N ARG A 36 -0.11 16.35 4.44
CA ARG A 36 -0.76 15.99 5.71
C ARG A 36 -0.58 17.03 6.83
N TYR A 37 0.45 17.88 6.78
CA TYR A 37 0.64 18.94 7.77
C TYR A 37 -0.52 19.94 7.81
N LEU A 38 -1.27 20.06 6.71
CA LEU A 38 -2.39 20.98 6.62
C LEU A 38 -3.64 20.50 7.35
N TYR A 39 -3.71 19.20 7.67
CA TYR A 39 -4.86 18.64 8.37
C TYR A 39 -4.98 19.21 9.79
N GLN A 40 -3.86 19.61 10.40
CA GLN A 40 -3.77 20.13 11.78
C GLN A 40 -4.38 21.52 11.96
N TYR A 41 -4.62 22.26 10.87
CA TYR A 41 -5.13 23.64 10.90
C TYR A 41 -6.61 23.72 10.51
N ILE A 42 -7.25 22.58 10.28
CA ILE A 42 -8.65 22.50 9.92
C ILE A 42 -9.42 22.20 11.20
N ASP A 43 -10.53 22.90 11.43
CA ASP A 43 -11.41 22.66 12.56
C ASP A 43 -12.75 22.05 12.14
N ILE A 44 -13.52 21.62 13.14
CA ILE A 44 -14.83 20.99 12.94
C ILE A 44 -15.84 21.92 12.25
N THR A 45 -15.83 23.22 12.56
CA THR A 45 -16.78 24.19 11.99
C THR A 45 -16.57 24.30 10.49
N TRP A 46 -15.31 24.32 10.08
CA TRP A 46 -14.93 24.34 8.68
C TRP A 46 -15.38 23.06 7.96
N ILE A 47 -15.20 21.89 8.59
CA ILE A 47 -15.65 20.61 8.03
C ILE A 47 -17.16 20.60 7.82
N GLU A 48 -17.94 21.00 8.83
CA GLU A 48 -19.40 21.07 8.74
C GLU A 48 -19.86 22.01 7.61
N TYR A 49 -19.22 23.19 7.50
CA TYR A 49 -19.47 24.10 6.39
C TYR A 49 -19.19 23.44 5.05
N MET A 50 -18.05 22.76 4.91
CA MET A 50 -17.67 22.13 3.65
C MET A 50 -18.60 21.00 3.26
N LEU A 51 -19.00 20.14 4.21
CA LEU A 51 -19.99 19.08 3.97
C LEU A 51 -21.30 19.64 3.40
N SER A 52 -21.74 20.82 3.89
CA SER A 52 -22.93 21.50 3.34
C SER A 52 -22.77 22.00 1.90
N LYS A 53 -21.53 22.15 1.42
CA LYS A 53 -21.22 22.72 0.10
C LYS A 53 -20.86 21.69 -0.96
N VAL A 54 -20.51 20.45 -0.59
CA VAL A 54 -20.03 19.41 -1.53
C VAL A 54 -21.02 19.15 -2.67
N ASP A 55 -22.32 19.17 -2.39
CA ASP A 55 -23.35 18.90 -3.38
C ASP A 55 -23.35 19.90 -4.56
N PHE A 56 -22.93 21.15 -4.33
CA PHE A 56 -22.94 22.22 -5.33
C PHE A 56 -21.74 22.19 -6.28
N ILE A 57 -20.76 21.30 -6.07
CA ILE A 57 -19.62 21.17 -6.98
C ILE A 57 -20.10 20.45 -8.24
N GLU A 58 -19.99 21.07 -9.41
CA GLU A 58 -20.47 20.46 -10.66
C GLU A 58 -19.45 19.53 -11.30
N ASP A 59 -18.16 19.90 -11.24
CA ASP A 59 -17.09 19.08 -11.80
C ASP A 59 -16.89 17.81 -10.98
N ILE A 60 -16.93 16.66 -11.66
CA ILE A 60 -16.89 15.34 -11.05
C ILE A 60 -15.52 15.02 -10.44
N TYR A 61 -14.43 15.47 -11.08
CA TYR A 61 -13.06 15.20 -10.62
C TYR A 61 -12.73 16.08 -9.41
N GLU A 62 -13.12 17.35 -9.47
CA GLU A 62 -13.01 18.30 -8.37
C GLU A 62 -13.83 17.85 -7.15
N LYS A 63 -15.06 17.39 -7.38
CA LYS A 63 -15.90 16.80 -6.34
C LYS A 63 -15.23 15.58 -5.71
N ALA A 64 -14.65 14.69 -6.53
CA ALA A 64 -13.97 13.51 -6.02
C ALA A 64 -12.74 13.89 -5.17
N ASP A 65 -11.89 14.81 -5.64
CA ASP A 65 -10.71 15.27 -4.90
C ASP A 65 -11.10 15.91 -3.56
N ILE A 66 -12.18 16.70 -3.53
CA ILE A 66 -12.71 17.30 -2.30
C ILE A 66 -13.24 16.24 -1.34
N ILE A 67 -13.99 15.26 -1.83
CA ILE A 67 -14.52 14.19 -0.99
C ILE A 67 -13.38 13.38 -0.38
N SER A 68 -12.38 12.99 -1.17
CA SER A 68 -11.20 12.27 -0.69
C SER A 68 -10.47 13.05 0.39
N PHE A 69 -10.28 14.36 0.20
CA PHE A 69 -9.66 15.24 1.17
C PHE A 69 -10.47 15.33 2.47
N LEU A 70 -11.78 15.56 2.39
CA LEU A 70 -12.65 15.67 3.57
C LEU A 70 -12.65 14.37 4.38
N ALA A 71 -12.80 13.22 3.73
CA ALA A 71 -12.76 11.93 4.41
C ALA A 71 -11.41 11.71 5.13
N GLY A 72 -10.30 12.07 4.50
CA GLY A 72 -8.97 12.00 5.11
C GLY A 72 -8.84 12.91 6.34
N VAL A 73 -9.25 14.17 6.23
CA VAL A 73 -9.15 15.14 7.35
C VAL A 73 -10.03 14.75 8.54
N ILE A 74 -11.26 14.28 8.27
CA ILE A 74 -12.17 13.82 9.32
C ILE A 74 -11.56 12.64 10.08
N TYR A 75 -11.01 11.67 9.33
CA TYR A 75 -10.37 10.50 9.92
C TYR A 75 -9.11 10.86 10.73
N GLU A 76 -8.16 11.59 10.13
CA GLU A 76 -6.86 11.86 10.76
C GLU A 76 -6.96 12.81 11.98
N ASN A 77 -7.96 13.69 12.05
CA ASN A 77 -8.21 14.55 13.21
C ASN A 77 -9.26 13.99 14.18
N GLU A 78 -9.77 12.78 13.93
CA GLU A 78 -10.80 12.14 14.77
C GLU A 78 -12.04 13.02 14.99
N PHE A 79 -12.47 13.74 13.95
CA PHE A 79 -13.63 14.62 14.04
C PHE A 79 -14.94 13.83 14.18
N GLU A 80 -15.74 14.17 15.19
CA GLU A 80 -17.06 13.60 15.41
C GLU A 80 -18.07 14.19 14.41
N ILE A 81 -18.31 13.47 13.31
CA ILE A 81 -19.30 13.80 12.28
C ILE A 81 -20.47 12.84 12.35
N LYS A 82 -21.68 13.30 12.05
CA LYS A 82 -22.87 12.45 12.09
C LYS A 82 -22.78 11.37 11.01
N ASP A 83 -23.11 10.13 11.36
CA ASP A 83 -23.12 8.98 10.43
C ASP A 83 -23.84 9.26 9.11
N ILE A 84 -24.93 10.04 9.15
CA ILE A 84 -25.73 10.38 7.96
C ILE A 84 -24.92 11.21 6.96
N GLU A 85 -24.04 12.10 7.44
CA GLU A 85 -23.20 12.97 6.62
C GLU A 85 -22.05 12.17 6.00
N ILE A 86 -21.43 11.26 6.77
CA ILE A 86 -20.42 10.33 6.24
C ILE A 86 -21.02 9.43 5.16
N LYS A 87 -22.22 8.87 5.39
CA LYS A 87 -22.94 8.06 4.40
C LYS A 87 -23.26 8.86 3.14
N HIS A 88 -23.72 10.10 3.28
CA HIS A 88 -23.98 10.98 2.14
C HIS A 88 -22.72 11.23 1.31
N LEU A 89 -21.62 11.59 1.98
CA LEU A 89 -20.32 11.82 1.36
C LEU A 89 -19.82 10.57 0.61
N PHE A 90 -19.99 9.39 1.21
CA PHE A 90 -19.66 8.11 0.58
C PHE A 90 -20.50 7.86 -0.70
N TYR A 91 -21.81 8.10 -0.68
CA TYR A 91 -22.65 7.93 -1.87
C TYR A 91 -22.34 8.94 -2.97
N LEU A 92 -21.95 10.18 -2.62
CA LEU A 92 -21.45 11.14 -3.59
C LEU A 92 -20.16 10.66 -4.22
N TYR A 93 -19.24 10.09 -3.44
CA TYR A 93 -18.01 9.51 -3.95
C TYR A 93 -18.29 8.36 -4.94
N LEU A 94 -19.20 7.44 -4.61
CA LEU A 94 -19.57 6.36 -5.52
C LEU A 94 -20.07 6.86 -6.88
N LYS A 95 -20.79 7.99 -6.92
CA LYS A 95 -21.23 8.61 -8.18
C LYS A 95 -20.05 9.16 -9.00
N THR A 96 -19.00 9.67 -8.35
CA THR A 96 -17.79 10.11 -9.08
C THR A 96 -17.04 8.91 -9.66
N LEU A 97 -16.96 7.80 -8.91
CA LEU A 97 -16.38 6.54 -9.40
C LEU A 97 -17.15 5.97 -10.61
N GLN A 98 -18.48 5.98 -10.55
CA GLN A 98 -19.35 5.59 -11.68
C GLN A 98 -19.12 6.42 -12.94
N SER A 99 -18.70 7.67 -12.75
CA SER A 99 -18.44 8.60 -13.84
C SER A 99 -17.01 8.49 -14.39
N GLY A 100 -16.20 7.56 -13.88
CA GLY A 100 -14.87 7.24 -14.39
C GLY A 100 -13.70 7.83 -13.58
N TYR A 101 -13.93 8.42 -12.41
CA TYR A 101 -12.83 8.82 -11.52
C TYR A 101 -12.07 7.58 -10.99
N GLY A 102 -10.74 7.67 -10.95
CA GLY A 102 -9.89 6.53 -10.59
C GLY A 102 -8.62 6.87 -9.79
N ALA A 103 -8.42 8.13 -9.41
CA ALA A 103 -7.27 8.52 -8.59
C ALA A 103 -7.55 8.26 -7.10
N ASP A 104 -6.54 7.80 -6.36
CA ASP A 104 -6.56 7.66 -4.89
C ASP A 104 -7.76 6.92 -4.26
N VAL A 105 -8.38 6.01 -5.02
CA VAL A 105 -9.61 5.32 -4.60
C VAL A 105 -9.39 4.44 -3.37
N VAL A 106 -8.25 3.73 -3.28
CA VAL A 106 -7.99 2.80 -2.16
C VAL A 106 -7.90 3.54 -0.83
N ASN A 107 -7.14 4.64 -0.76
CA ASN A 107 -6.99 5.42 0.46
C ASN A 107 -8.32 6.05 0.88
N THR A 108 -9.07 6.58 -0.08
CA THR A 108 -10.38 7.18 0.19
C THR A 108 -11.38 6.16 0.74
N LEU A 109 -11.46 4.97 0.13
CA LEU A 109 -12.30 3.88 0.64
C LEU A 109 -11.84 3.37 2.02
N TYR A 110 -10.53 3.38 2.29
CA TYR A 110 -9.99 3.08 3.61
C TYR A 110 -10.41 4.11 4.66
N TYR A 111 -10.40 5.41 4.33
CA TYR A 111 -10.94 6.43 5.24
C TYR A 111 -12.41 6.21 5.54
N PHE A 112 -13.24 5.94 4.52
CA PHE A 112 -14.66 5.63 4.74
C PHE A 112 -14.89 4.40 5.61
N LEU A 113 -14.06 3.37 5.47
CA LEU A 113 -14.12 2.19 6.33
C LEU A 113 -13.90 2.57 7.81
N ASN A 114 -12.90 3.38 8.09
CA ASN A 114 -12.59 3.84 9.44
C ASN A 114 -13.60 4.86 9.99
N LEU A 115 -14.29 5.58 9.11
CA LEU A 115 -15.39 6.48 9.47
C LEU A 115 -16.75 5.76 9.64
N GLY A 116 -16.75 4.42 9.70
CA GLY A 116 -17.93 3.64 10.05
C GLY A 116 -18.75 3.11 8.86
N ILE A 117 -18.30 3.29 7.62
CA ILE A 117 -18.91 2.61 6.47
C ILE A 117 -18.41 1.16 6.44
N SER A 118 -19.30 0.20 6.67
CA SER A 118 -18.91 -1.22 6.69
C SER A 118 -18.29 -1.67 5.36
N LEU A 119 -17.27 -2.52 5.43
CA LEU A 119 -16.60 -3.11 4.28
C LEU A 119 -17.58 -3.82 3.32
N GLU A 120 -18.63 -4.44 3.86
CA GLU A 120 -19.69 -5.10 3.08
C GLU A 120 -20.43 -4.14 2.15
N ILE A 121 -20.74 -2.92 2.63
CA ILE A 121 -21.37 -1.87 1.83
C ILE A 121 -20.40 -1.38 0.75
N ILE A 122 -19.15 -1.09 1.12
CA ILE A 122 -18.12 -0.62 0.18
C ILE A 122 -17.97 -1.60 -0.98
N VAL A 123 -17.77 -2.88 -0.65
CA VAL A 123 -17.63 -3.95 -1.64
C VAL A 123 -18.89 -4.06 -2.51
N THR A 124 -20.07 -4.12 -1.89
CA THR A 124 -21.33 -4.33 -2.62
C THR A 124 -21.61 -3.23 -3.63
N GLU A 125 -21.31 -1.97 -3.30
CA GLU A 125 -21.51 -0.86 -4.22
C GLU A 125 -20.41 -0.80 -5.30
N CYS A 126 -19.15 -0.99 -4.95
CA CYS A 126 -18.07 -0.90 -5.93
C CYS A 126 -18.03 -2.05 -6.95
N ILE A 127 -18.53 -3.25 -6.61
CA ILE A 127 -18.68 -4.36 -7.59
C ILE A 127 -19.58 -3.94 -8.76
N LYS A 128 -20.58 -3.10 -8.52
CA LYS A 128 -21.50 -2.62 -9.56
C LYS A 128 -20.88 -1.59 -10.50
N ILE A 129 -19.76 -0.99 -10.10
CA ILE A 129 -19.13 0.16 -10.75
C ILE A 129 -17.97 -0.31 -11.64
N TYR A 130 -17.11 -1.17 -11.10
CA TYR A 130 -15.87 -1.57 -11.75
C TYR A 130 -16.01 -2.86 -12.57
N ARG A 131 -15.18 -2.97 -13.61
CA ARG A 131 -14.94 -4.27 -14.25
C ARG A 131 -14.30 -5.22 -13.24
N ASN A 132 -14.59 -6.52 -13.36
CA ASN A 132 -14.18 -7.54 -12.40
C ASN A 132 -12.68 -7.53 -12.08
N ASP A 133 -11.83 -7.38 -13.10
CA ASP A 133 -10.37 -7.32 -12.97
C ASP A 133 -9.89 -6.10 -12.17
N VAL A 134 -10.42 -4.91 -12.50
CA VAL A 134 -10.13 -3.66 -11.79
C VAL A 134 -10.63 -3.72 -10.35
N PHE A 135 -11.83 -4.26 -10.15
CA PHE A 135 -12.44 -4.47 -8.84
C PHE A 135 -11.53 -5.37 -7.96
N ILE A 136 -11.13 -6.53 -8.48
CA ILE A 136 -10.26 -7.48 -7.77
C ILE A 136 -8.93 -6.82 -7.40
N HIS A 137 -8.30 -6.12 -8.34
CA HIS A 137 -7.04 -5.43 -8.09
C HIS A 137 -7.16 -4.36 -7.00
N LEU A 138 -8.19 -3.52 -7.07
CA LEU A 138 -8.39 -2.41 -6.16
C LEU A 138 -8.69 -2.89 -4.73
N PHE A 139 -9.59 -3.87 -4.61
CA PHE A 139 -10.02 -4.39 -3.31
C PHE A 139 -9.01 -5.33 -2.65
N SER A 140 -8.07 -5.92 -3.41
CA SER A 140 -6.95 -6.68 -2.85
C SER A 140 -6.04 -5.88 -1.92
N LYS A 141 -6.06 -4.54 -2.05
CA LYS A 141 -5.26 -3.60 -1.27
C LYS A 141 -5.97 -3.13 0.01
N LEU A 142 -7.27 -3.40 0.18
CA LEU A 142 -8.00 -3.01 1.38
C LEU A 142 -7.72 -4.00 2.53
N PRO A 143 -7.55 -3.51 3.77
CA PRO A 143 -7.35 -4.36 4.93
C PRO A 143 -8.62 -5.15 5.26
N GLU A 144 -8.44 -6.32 5.86
CA GLU A 144 -9.51 -7.20 6.38
C GLU A 144 -10.56 -7.68 5.36
N ILE A 145 -10.28 -7.60 4.06
CA ILE A 145 -11.19 -8.08 3.00
C ILE A 145 -11.53 -9.57 3.11
N ASP A 146 -10.65 -10.37 3.70
CA ASP A 146 -10.83 -11.77 4.07
C ASP A 146 -11.95 -12.00 5.11
N LYS A 147 -12.32 -10.97 5.88
CA LYS A 147 -13.39 -11.02 6.87
C LYS A 147 -14.73 -10.49 6.33
N CYS A 148 -14.76 -9.99 5.09
CA CYS A 148 -15.94 -9.35 4.51
C CYS A 148 -17.03 -10.37 4.17
N LYS A 149 -18.21 -10.27 4.79
CA LYS A 149 -19.36 -11.12 4.47
C LYS A 149 -20.26 -10.45 3.44
N VAL A 150 -19.97 -10.70 2.17
CA VAL A 150 -20.85 -10.26 1.09
C VAL A 150 -22.01 -11.25 0.90
N GLY A 151 -23.13 -10.79 0.33
CA GLY A 151 -24.24 -11.68 -0.01
C GLY A 151 -23.82 -12.79 -0.98
N LYS A 152 -24.53 -13.93 -0.97
CA LYS A 152 -24.20 -15.16 -1.73
C LYS A 152 -23.81 -14.96 -3.21
N ASN A 153 -24.36 -13.93 -3.87
CA ASN A 153 -24.07 -13.64 -5.27
C ASN A 153 -22.67 -13.04 -5.50
N ASN A 154 -22.04 -12.51 -4.44
CA ASN A 154 -20.77 -11.80 -4.49
C ASN A 154 -19.61 -12.59 -3.85
N GLU A 155 -19.86 -13.74 -3.21
CA GLU A 155 -18.83 -14.57 -2.55
C GLU A 155 -17.68 -14.96 -3.49
N LYS A 156 -17.99 -15.18 -4.78
CA LYS A 156 -16.97 -15.47 -5.81
C LYS A 156 -15.95 -14.34 -5.94
N PHE A 157 -16.36 -13.08 -5.79
CA PHE A 157 -15.44 -11.95 -5.87
C PHE A 157 -14.48 -11.90 -4.70
N VAL A 158 -14.96 -12.19 -3.48
CA VAL A 158 -14.10 -12.28 -2.30
C VAL A 158 -13.05 -13.38 -2.49
N SER A 159 -13.46 -14.55 -2.97
CA SER A 159 -12.53 -15.64 -3.29
C SER A 159 -11.50 -15.24 -4.36
N PHE A 160 -11.91 -14.52 -5.41
CA PHE A 160 -10.97 -14.02 -6.41
C PHE A 160 -10.01 -12.95 -5.85
N ILE A 161 -10.46 -12.09 -4.96
CA ILE A 161 -9.60 -11.13 -4.26
C ILE A 161 -8.58 -11.86 -3.41
N GLU A 162 -8.98 -12.85 -2.62
CA GLU A 162 -8.08 -13.66 -1.80
C GLU A 162 -7.02 -14.37 -2.66
N GLN A 163 -7.44 -15.00 -3.76
CA GLN A 163 -6.51 -15.62 -4.71
C GLN A 163 -5.53 -14.61 -5.30
N HIS A 164 -6.00 -13.41 -5.67
CA HIS A 164 -5.15 -12.34 -6.18
C HIS A 164 -4.14 -11.86 -5.14
N ARG A 165 -4.55 -11.68 -3.87
CA ARG A 165 -3.65 -11.32 -2.76
C ARG A 165 -2.56 -12.36 -2.57
N LYS A 166 -2.92 -13.65 -2.49
CA LYS A 166 -1.97 -14.75 -2.39
C LYS A 166 -0.98 -14.76 -3.55
N MET A 167 -1.46 -14.50 -4.76
CA MET A 167 -0.62 -14.44 -5.95
C MET A 167 0.38 -13.28 -5.91
N ILE A 168 -0.05 -12.09 -5.49
CA ILE A 168 0.83 -10.93 -5.30
C ILE A 168 1.88 -11.23 -4.23
N THR A 169 1.47 -11.73 -3.06
CA THR A 169 2.40 -12.09 -1.98
C THR A 169 3.41 -13.13 -2.46
N ARG A 170 2.96 -14.14 -3.22
CA ARG A 170 3.87 -15.11 -3.82
C ARG A 170 4.85 -14.46 -4.80
N PHE A 171 4.37 -13.61 -5.69
CA PHE A 171 5.22 -12.89 -6.64
C PHE A 171 6.30 -12.10 -5.92
N ASP A 172 5.93 -11.34 -4.87
CA ASP A 172 6.87 -10.53 -4.09
C ASP A 172 7.94 -11.39 -3.42
N LEU A 173 7.53 -12.53 -2.83
CA LEU A 173 8.43 -13.49 -2.19
C LEU A 173 9.42 -14.13 -3.19
N VAL A 174 8.92 -14.55 -4.36
CA VAL A 174 9.74 -15.17 -5.41
C VAL A 174 10.67 -14.14 -6.06
N LEU A 175 10.19 -12.90 -6.26
CA LEU A 175 11.00 -11.78 -6.74
C LEU A 175 12.13 -11.50 -5.76
N HIS A 176 11.82 -11.39 -4.47
CA HIS A 176 12.83 -11.14 -3.45
C HIS A 176 13.89 -12.26 -3.40
N PHE A 177 13.46 -13.53 -3.43
CA PHE A 177 14.37 -14.68 -3.54
C PHE A 177 15.24 -14.60 -4.81
N HIS A 178 14.65 -14.25 -5.96
CA HIS A 178 15.36 -14.13 -7.22
C HIS A 178 16.43 -13.03 -7.17
N LEU A 179 16.12 -11.89 -6.55
CA LEU A 179 17.01 -10.76 -6.41
C LEU A 179 18.19 -11.11 -5.49
N ILE A 180 17.93 -11.66 -4.29
CA ILE A 180 19.00 -12.07 -3.34
C ILE A 180 19.94 -13.09 -3.97
N THR A 181 19.40 -14.07 -4.71
CA THR A 181 20.22 -15.13 -5.31
C THR A 181 20.85 -14.73 -6.65
N SER A 182 20.72 -13.47 -7.07
CA SER A 182 21.31 -12.95 -8.31
C SER A 182 22.70 -12.35 -8.07
N TYR A 183 23.61 -12.56 -9.02
CA TYR A 183 24.99 -12.06 -8.96
C TYR A 183 25.08 -10.52 -8.89
N ASP A 184 24.09 -9.82 -9.44
CA ASP A 184 23.97 -8.36 -9.45
C ASP A 184 23.09 -7.81 -8.30
N TYR A 185 22.92 -8.55 -7.20
CA TYR A 185 22.03 -8.19 -6.07
C TYR A 185 22.01 -6.70 -5.70
N ALA A 186 23.17 -6.06 -5.48
CA ALA A 186 23.25 -4.64 -5.14
C ALA A 186 22.71 -3.69 -6.24
N LYS A 187 22.95 -4.00 -7.52
CA LYS A 187 22.38 -3.24 -8.64
C LYS A 187 20.90 -3.55 -8.84
N ASN A 188 20.52 -4.80 -8.58
CA ASN A 188 19.16 -5.27 -8.66
C ASN A 188 18.27 -4.69 -7.54
N ILE A 189 18.82 -4.40 -6.36
CA ILE A 189 18.17 -3.64 -5.30
C ILE A 189 17.86 -2.22 -5.78
N LEU A 190 18.83 -1.53 -6.38
CA LEU A 190 18.62 -0.16 -6.92
C LEU A 190 17.65 -0.13 -8.11
N ILE A 191 17.57 -1.18 -8.93
CA ILE A 191 16.57 -1.27 -10.01
C ILE A 191 15.19 -1.66 -9.45
N ALA A 192 15.17 -2.55 -8.46
CA ALA A 192 13.96 -2.91 -7.74
C ALA A 192 13.44 -1.71 -6.92
N GLU A 193 14.29 -0.81 -6.44
CA GLU A 193 13.94 0.46 -5.79
C GLU A 193 13.02 1.32 -6.64
N ASP A 194 13.42 1.62 -7.88
CA ASP A 194 12.62 2.41 -8.81
C ASP A 194 11.26 1.76 -9.14
N TYR A 195 11.20 0.43 -9.06
CA TYR A 195 9.98 -0.34 -9.29
C TYR A 195 9.11 -0.43 -8.03
N LEU A 196 9.70 -0.69 -6.86
CA LEU A 196 9.04 -0.93 -5.58
C LEU A 196 8.59 0.36 -4.90
N ASN A 197 9.32 1.49 -5.08
CA ASN A 197 8.87 2.83 -4.66
C ASN A 197 7.50 3.21 -5.24
N LYS A 198 7.07 2.57 -6.33
CA LYS A 198 5.74 2.77 -6.92
C LYS A 198 4.63 1.95 -6.26
N TYR A 199 4.96 0.91 -5.50
CA TYR A 199 3.98 -0.09 -5.06
C TYR A 199 4.03 -0.47 -3.57
N TYR A 200 5.13 -0.23 -2.85
CA TYR A 200 5.27 -0.56 -1.42
C TYR A 200 6.36 0.28 -0.72
N ASN A 201 6.34 0.29 0.62
CA ASN A 201 7.34 0.99 1.44
C ASN A 201 8.72 0.29 1.33
N TYR A 202 9.70 0.99 0.76
CA TYR A 202 10.94 0.48 0.16
C TYR A 202 11.91 -0.27 1.11
N MET A 203 11.98 0.10 2.39
CA MET A 203 13.05 -0.41 3.27
C MET A 203 12.91 -1.87 3.73
N ILE A 204 11.70 -2.44 3.71
CA ILE A 204 11.43 -3.74 4.35
C ILE A 204 11.92 -4.91 3.49
N ILE A 205 11.88 -4.77 2.16
CA ILE A 205 12.23 -5.87 1.25
C ILE A 205 13.73 -6.12 1.31
N CYS A 206 14.60 -5.12 1.16
CA CYS A 206 16.04 -5.40 1.08
C CYS A 206 16.72 -5.69 2.44
N ALA A 207 16.11 -5.28 3.56
CA ALA A 207 16.70 -5.41 4.89
C ALA A 207 16.26 -6.67 5.64
N ASP A 208 15.04 -7.16 5.39
CA ASP A 208 14.41 -8.16 6.24
C ASP A 208 13.91 -9.35 5.42
N TRP A 209 14.87 -10.13 4.90
CA TRP A 209 14.60 -11.53 4.59
C TRP A 209 14.13 -12.22 5.87
N ALA A 210 12.83 -12.22 6.08
CA ALA A 210 12.18 -12.59 7.34
C ALA A 210 12.11 -14.11 7.56
N PHE A 211 12.90 -14.88 6.80
CA PHE A 211 12.97 -16.33 6.92
C PHE A 211 14.27 -16.70 7.58
N SER A 212 14.21 -17.41 8.69
CA SER A 212 15.35 -18.07 9.30
C SER A 212 14.84 -19.22 10.18
N LYS A 213 15.75 -20.01 10.77
CA LYS A 213 15.32 -21.00 11.77
C LYS A 213 14.60 -20.40 12.96
N GLU A 214 14.86 -19.13 13.27
CA GLU A 214 14.20 -18.41 14.36
C GLU A 214 12.84 -17.84 13.92
N HIS A 215 12.64 -17.62 12.62
CA HIS A 215 11.44 -17.03 12.04
C HIS A 215 11.07 -17.74 10.73
N SER A 216 10.44 -18.92 10.81
CA SER A 216 10.23 -19.77 9.61
C SER A 216 9.08 -19.35 8.72
N ARG A 217 8.13 -18.53 9.19
CA ARG A 217 6.92 -18.09 8.47
C ARG A 217 6.05 -19.25 7.95
N ASP A 218 5.80 -20.23 8.82
CA ASP A 218 4.96 -21.40 8.52
C ASP A 218 3.52 -21.02 8.09
N ASP A 219 3.05 -19.81 8.47
CA ASP A 219 1.80 -19.21 8.02
C ASP A 219 1.65 -19.22 6.50
N LEU A 220 2.72 -18.97 5.76
CA LEU A 220 2.69 -18.91 4.29
C LEU A 220 2.47 -20.27 3.63
N VAL A 221 2.74 -21.38 4.34
CA VAL A 221 2.38 -22.73 3.86
C VAL A 221 0.92 -23.01 4.16
N VAL A 222 0.44 -22.67 5.37
CA VAL A 222 -0.97 -22.82 5.76
C VAL A 222 -1.89 -22.02 4.83
N GLU A 223 -1.45 -20.84 4.41
CA GLU A 223 -2.18 -19.98 3.48
C GLU A 223 -2.09 -20.44 2.00
N ASN A 224 -1.36 -21.52 1.71
CA ASN A 224 -1.09 -22.01 0.35
C ASN A 224 -0.41 -20.96 -0.55
N ILE A 225 0.55 -20.21 0.00
CA ILE A 225 1.40 -19.27 -0.75
C ILE A 225 2.72 -19.96 -1.14
N LEU A 226 3.27 -20.77 -0.23
CA LEU A 226 4.50 -21.55 -0.42
C LEU A 226 4.24 -23.05 -0.16
N THR A 227 5.02 -23.90 -0.79
CA THR A 227 5.14 -25.31 -0.35
C THR A 227 6.13 -25.44 0.80
N ASN A 228 6.04 -26.53 1.57
CA ASN A 228 7.04 -26.86 2.60
C ASN A 228 8.48 -26.87 2.05
N LYS A 229 8.68 -27.32 0.81
CA LYS A 229 10.01 -27.36 0.17
C LYS A 229 10.52 -25.96 -0.16
N GLU A 230 9.64 -25.08 -0.63
CA GLU A 230 9.98 -23.68 -0.89
C GLU A 230 10.33 -22.95 0.41
N LEU A 231 9.55 -23.17 1.47
CA LEU A 231 9.82 -22.59 2.79
C LEU A 231 11.19 -23.01 3.35
N GLN A 232 11.53 -24.30 3.22
CA GLN A 232 12.85 -24.80 3.65
C GLN A 232 13.99 -24.10 2.91
N LEU A 233 13.86 -23.94 1.58
CA LEU A 233 14.86 -23.22 0.78
C LEU A 233 14.97 -21.75 1.19
N PHE A 234 13.86 -21.14 1.58
CA PHE A 234 13.84 -19.76 2.03
C PHE A 234 14.55 -19.59 3.38
N VAL A 235 14.30 -20.51 4.31
CA VAL A 235 15.02 -20.57 5.61
C VAL A 235 16.50 -20.87 5.41
N GLU A 236 16.87 -21.79 4.52
CA GLU A 236 18.27 -22.08 4.17
C GLU A 236 18.99 -20.80 3.68
N LEU A 237 18.36 -20.05 2.77
CA LEU A 237 18.91 -18.77 2.28
C LEU A 237 19.03 -17.72 3.41
N GLY A 238 18.06 -17.69 4.31
CA GLY A 238 18.05 -16.78 5.45
C GLY A 238 19.13 -17.04 6.48
N ASP A 239 19.35 -18.30 6.82
CA ASP A 239 20.45 -18.71 7.69
C ASP A 239 21.82 -18.31 7.08
N ILE A 240 21.96 -18.37 5.74
CA ILE A 240 23.15 -17.87 5.04
C ILE A 240 23.28 -16.36 5.21
N LEU A 241 22.20 -15.61 5.00
CA LEU A 241 22.16 -14.15 5.16
C LEU A 241 22.49 -13.73 6.60
N ASP A 242 21.96 -14.42 7.61
CA ASP A 242 22.23 -14.14 9.03
C ASP A 242 23.70 -14.35 9.38
N ARG A 243 24.37 -15.33 8.76
CA ARG A 243 25.83 -15.50 8.91
C ARG A 243 26.58 -14.30 8.35
N CYS A 244 26.19 -13.77 7.19
CA CYS A 244 26.78 -12.53 6.65
C CYS A 244 26.53 -11.33 7.58
N LYS A 245 25.28 -11.15 8.03
CA LYS A 245 24.91 -10.04 8.93
C LYS A 245 25.71 -10.06 10.23
N LYS A 246 26.00 -11.25 10.80
CA LYS A 246 26.78 -11.41 12.04
C LYS A 246 28.29 -11.13 11.88
N LEU A 247 28.81 -11.15 10.66
CA LEU A 247 30.20 -10.80 10.38
C LEU A 247 30.42 -9.28 10.34
N GLU A 248 29.35 -8.49 10.17
CA GLU A 248 29.36 -7.03 10.32
C GLU A 248 29.06 -6.64 11.77
N VAL A 249 29.87 -5.75 12.34
CA VAL A 249 29.66 -5.22 13.70
C VAL A 249 28.34 -4.46 13.72
N LYS A 250 27.45 -4.77 14.68
CA LYS A 250 26.16 -4.09 14.91
C LYS A 250 26.37 -2.56 15.08
N GLN A 251 26.38 -1.82 13.99
CA GLN A 251 26.05 -0.41 14.01
C GLN A 251 24.52 -0.33 14.01
N LYS A 252 23.95 0.35 15.01
CA LYS A 252 22.58 0.82 14.88
C LYS A 252 22.63 1.85 13.75
N ALA A 253 21.96 1.57 12.64
CA ALA A 253 21.73 2.56 11.62
C ALA A 253 20.65 3.49 12.16
N ASP A 254 21.04 4.70 12.55
CA ASP A 254 20.11 5.71 13.05
C ASP A 254 19.66 6.64 11.90
N THR A 255 20.28 6.50 10.71
CA THR A 255 19.96 7.24 9.49
C THR A 255 19.80 6.34 8.26
N GLU A 256 19.09 6.83 7.24
CA GLU A 256 18.87 6.12 5.97
C GLU A 256 20.20 5.85 5.21
N GLU A 257 21.13 6.81 5.21
CA GLU A 257 22.45 6.67 4.59
C GLU A 257 23.29 5.55 5.25
N GLU A 258 23.27 5.46 6.59
CA GLU A 258 23.94 4.38 7.33
C GLU A 258 23.33 3.01 7.05
N LEU A 259 21.99 2.95 6.88
CA LEU A 259 21.30 1.72 6.49
C LEU A 259 21.74 1.26 5.10
N PHE A 260 21.84 2.17 4.12
CA PHE A 260 22.32 1.84 2.78
C PHE A 260 23.78 1.38 2.78
N GLU A 261 24.66 2.02 3.56
CA GLU A 261 26.05 1.59 3.69
C GLU A 261 26.15 0.18 4.31
N TYR A 262 25.33 -0.10 5.32
CA TYR A 262 25.21 -1.44 5.93
C TYR A 262 24.74 -2.49 4.91
N LEU A 263 23.64 -2.21 4.19
CA LEU A 263 23.10 -3.10 3.16
C LEU A 263 24.13 -3.35 2.04
N TYR A 264 24.89 -2.33 1.65
CA TYR A 264 25.96 -2.47 0.67
C TYR A 264 27.04 -3.45 1.16
N LYS A 265 27.51 -3.34 2.40
CA LYS A 265 28.50 -4.27 2.98
C LYS A 265 27.97 -5.70 3.07
N VAL A 266 26.73 -5.89 3.53
CA VAL A 266 26.07 -7.20 3.54
C VAL A 266 25.97 -7.76 2.12
N SER A 267 25.65 -6.93 1.13
CA SER A 267 25.58 -7.33 -0.29
C SER A 267 26.93 -7.77 -0.86
N GLU A 268 28.04 -7.11 -0.48
CA GLU A 268 29.38 -7.50 -0.91
C GLU A 268 29.81 -8.85 -0.30
N GLN A 269 29.50 -9.08 0.97
CA GLN A 269 29.71 -10.39 1.60
C GLN A 269 28.83 -11.46 0.94
N LEU A 270 27.58 -11.13 0.63
CA LEU A 270 26.69 -12.02 -0.12
C LEU A 270 27.26 -12.34 -1.50
N LYS A 271 27.83 -11.38 -2.23
CA LYS A 271 28.49 -11.61 -3.54
C LYS A 271 29.60 -12.64 -3.48
N LEU A 272 30.38 -12.67 -2.39
CA LEU A 272 31.39 -13.69 -2.17
C LEU A 272 30.77 -15.08 -2.04
N LEU A 273 29.61 -15.18 -1.38
CA LEU A 273 28.83 -16.42 -1.24
C LEU A 273 27.98 -16.76 -2.48
N LEU A 274 27.59 -15.79 -3.31
CA LEU A 274 26.87 -16.02 -4.56
C LEU A 274 27.72 -16.79 -5.58
N LYS A 275 29.05 -16.74 -5.43
CA LYS A 275 29.97 -17.61 -6.18
C LYS A 275 30.04 -19.03 -5.64
N SER A 276 29.64 -19.26 -4.39
CA SER A 276 29.66 -20.57 -3.74
C SER A 276 28.67 -21.53 -4.39
N ASP A 277 28.96 -22.83 -4.27
CA ASP A 277 28.05 -23.87 -4.73
C ASP A 277 26.77 -23.93 -3.88
N GLU A 278 26.77 -23.35 -2.68
CA GLU A 278 25.64 -23.35 -1.73
C GLU A 278 24.45 -22.56 -2.30
N ILE A 279 24.64 -21.29 -2.68
CA ILE A 279 23.55 -20.46 -3.22
C ILE A 279 23.14 -20.92 -4.64
N LYS A 280 24.10 -21.37 -5.47
CA LYS A 280 23.80 -21.95 -6.78
C LYS A 280 22.93 -23.21 -6.66
N SER A 281 23.22 -24.06 -5.68
CA SER A 281 22.44 -25.26 -5.39
C SER A 281 21.04 -24.91 -4.91
N ILE A 282 20.89 -23.96 -3.99
CA ILE A 282 19.58 -23.47 -3.52
C ILE A 282 18.75 -22.92 -4.68
N ARG A 283 19.34 -22.06 -5.51
CA ARG A 283 18.66 -21.50 -6.70
C ARG A 283 18.23 -22.60 -7.67
N LYS A 284 19.10 -23.57 -7.95
CA LYS A 284 18.77 -24.71 -8.83
C LYS A 284 17.66 -25.58 -8.26
N ARG A 285 17.66 -25.84 -6.94
CA ARG A 285 16.59 -26.59 -6.25
C ARG A 285 15.26 -25.85 -6.27
N PHE A 286 15.28 -24.52 -6.18
CA PHE A 286 14.08 -23.69 -6.19
C PHE A 286 13.48 -23.58 -7.60
N PHE A 287 14.26 -23.16 -8.59
CA PHE A 287 13.75 -22.95 -9.94
C PHE A 287 13.63 -24.25 -10.75
N GLY A 288 14.52 -25.21 -10.55
CA GLY A 288 14.57 -26.43 -11.35
C GLY A 288 14.75 -26.11 -12.83
N GLU A 289 13.79 -26.55 -13.65
CA GLU A 289 13.68 -26.25 -15.08
C GLU A 289 12.71 -25.10 -15.40
N LYS A 290 12.00 -24.59 -14.39
CA LYS A 290 10.97 -23.55 -14.56
C LYS A 290 11.58 -22.16 -14.59
N ASP A 291 10.93 -21.26 -15.31
CA ASP A 291 11.31 -19.86 -15.31
C ASP A 291 10.75 -19.08 -14.10
N PHE A 292 11.15 -17.82 -13.97
CA PHE A 292 10.70 -16.94 -12.89
C PHE A 292 9.18 -16.73 -12.89
N PHE A 293 8.58 -16.45 -14.04
CA PHE A 293 7.17 -16.10 -14.14
C PHE A 293 6.28 -17.31 -13.87
N GLU A 294 6.68 -18.49 -14.35
CA GLU A 294 6.01 -19.75 -14.08
C GLU A 294 5.91 -20.03 -12.57
N ILE A 295 6.97 -19.76 -11.81
CA ILE A 295 6.97 -19.97 -10.36
C ILE A 295 6.23 -18.85 -9.63
N ALA A 296 6.50 -17.59 -9.99
CA ALA A 296 5.94 -16.43 -9.31
C ALA A 296 4.41 -16.35 -9.43
N PHE A 297 3.84 -16.82 -10.55
CA PHE A 297 2.40 -16.81 -10.81
C PHE A 297 1.70 -18.18 -10.65
N SER A 298 2.31 -19.13 -9.92
CA SER A 298 1.69 -20.43 -9.63
C SER A 298 1.51 -20.67 -8.14
N LEU A 299 0.27 -20.65 -7.64
CA LEU A 299 0.00 -21.09 -6.27
C LEU A 299 0.15 -22.63 -6.17
N PRO A 300 0.61 -23.16 -5.02
CA PRO A 300 0.55 -24.58 -4.73
C PRO A 300 -0.86 -25.15 -4.95
N ASN A 301 -0.97 -26.23 -5.73
CA ASN A 301 -2.21 -26.98 -5.85
C ASN A 301 -2.42 -27.78 -4.55
N ASN A 302 -3.62 -27.71 -3.96
CA ASN A 302 -4.08 -28.69 -2.97
C ASN A 302 -4.34 -30.04 -3.64
#